data_AF-A0A518H696-F1
#
_entry.id   AF-A0A518H696-F1
#
_cell.length_a   1.000
_cell.length_b   1.000
_cell.length_c   1.000
_cell.angle_alpha   90.00
_cell.angle_beta   90.00
_cell.angle_gamma   90.00
#
_symmetry.space_group_name_H-M   'P 1'
#
loop_
_entity.id
_entity.type
_entity.pdbx_description
1 polymer ?
#
loop_
_entity_poly.entity_id
_entity_poly.type
_entity_poly.pdbx_seq_one_letter_code
_entity_poly.pdbx_strand_id
1 'polypeptide(L)' 'MPVILKPDDHQAWLDPEATQEELLALLDPLEPGLMEGYPVGLAVNRPSVDGPECVERA' A
#
# COMPACT_ATOMS: atom_id res chain seq x y z
N MET A 1 1.01 -8.90 0.67
CA MET A 1 0.56 -7.73 -0.11
C MET A 1 -0.35 -6.90 0.78
N PRO A 2 -0.16 -5.58 0.87
CA PRO A 2 -1.10 -4.73 1.59
C PRO A 2 -2.44 -4.67 0.86
N VAL A 3 -3.50 -4.30 1.58
CA VAL A 3 -4.76 -3.86 0.97
C VAL A 3 -4.56 -2.42 0.52
N ILE A 4 -4.81 -2.15 -0.77
CA ILE A 4 -4.63 -0.84 -1.39
C ILE A 4 -6.02 -0.34 -1.78
N LEU A 5 -6.49 0.71 -1.12
CA LEU A 5 -7.80 1.29 -1.38
C LEU A 5 -7.77 2.20 -2.61
N LYS A 6 -8.86 2.22 -3.36
CA LYS A 6 -9.08 3.24 -4.38
C LYS A 6 -9.40 4.58 -3.69
N PRO A 7 -9.04 5.72 -4.28
CA PRO A 7 -9.34 7.03 -3.70
C PRO A 7 -10.81 7.23 -3.32
N ASP A 8 -11.72 6.65 -4.11
CA ASP A 8 -13.17 6.77 -3.90
C ASP A 8 -13.66 5.99 -2.66
N ASP A 9 -12.91 4.97 -2.23
CA ASP A 9 -13.25 4.14 -1.07
C ASP A 9 -12.71 4.71 0.25
N HIS A 10 -11.90 5.78 0.20
CA HIS A 10 -11.27 6.35 1.40
C HIS A 10 -12.28 6.80 2.45
N GLN A 11 -13.42 7.38 2.02
CA GLN A 11 -14.45 7.85 2.95
C GLN A 11 -15.12 6.67 3.66
N ALA A 12 -15.48 5.61 2.93
CA ALA A 12 -16.06 4.40 3.49
C ALA A 12 -15.11 3.71 4.48
N TRP A 13 -13.81 3.71 4.20
CA TRP A 13 -12.81 3.15 5.12
C TRP A 13 -12.66 3.93 6.44
N LEU A 14 -12.83 5.25 6.40
CA LEU A 14 -12.65 6.13 7.56
C LEU A 14 -13.96 6.41 8.31
N ASP A 15 -15.10 5.91 7.82
CA ASP A 15 -16.40 6.15 8.41
C ASP A 15 -16.55 5.36 9.73
N PRO A 16 -16.69 6.04 10.89
CA PRO A 16 -16.88 5.37 12.17
C PRO A 16 -18.21 4.62 12.29
N GLU A 17 -19.18 4.90 11.42
CA GLU A 17 -20.48 4.21 11.37
C GLU A 17 -20.49 3.02 10.40
N ALA A 18 -19.40 2.80 9.65
CA ALA A 18 -19.29 1.68 8.71
C ALA A 18 -19.43 0.34 9.42
N THR A 19 -20.18 -0.56 8.79
CA THR A 19 -20.36 -1.93 9.28
C THR A 19 -19.14 -2.78 8.97
N GLN A 20 -18.97 -3.86 9.73
CA GLN A 20 -17.91 -4.83 9.46
C GLN A 20 -18.02 -5.44 8.05
N GLU A 21 -19.24 -5.65 7.54
CA GLU A 21 -19.46 -6.22 6.20
C GLU A 21 -18.98 -5.26 5.10
N GLU A 22 -19.32 -3.97 5.22
CA GLU A 22 -18.85 -2.93 4.29
C GLU A 22 -17.33 -2.81 4.29
N LEU A 23 -16.69 -2.84 5.47
CA LEU A 23 -15.23 -2.77 5.58
C LEU A 23 -14.55 -4.01 5.00
N LEU A 24 -15.11 -5.20 5.19
CA LEU A 24 -14.56 -6.44 4.62
C LEU A 24 -14.66 -6.46 3.09
N ALA A 25 -15.69 -5.83 2.52
CA ALA A 25 -15.84 -5.71 1.06
C ALA A 25 -14.74 -4.84 0.42
N LEU A 26 -14.09 -3.96 1.19
CA LEU A 26 -12.97 -3.14 0.72
C LEU A 26 -11.63 -3.90 0.68
N LEU A 27 -11.55 -5.09 1.30
CA LEU A 27 -10.31 -5.86 1.43
C LEU A 27 -10.04 -6.76 0.22
N ASP A 28 -10.07 -6.18 -0.98
CA ASP A 28 -9.84 -6.90 -2.24
C ASP A 28 -8.38 -6.75 -2.72
N PRO A 29 -7.77 -7.78 -3.33
CA PRO A 29 -6.47 -7.64 -3.96
C PRO A 29 -6.50 -6.58 -5.07
N LEU A 30 -5.43 -5.78 -5.15
CA LEU A 30 -5.29 -4.80 -6.23
C LEU A 30 -5.33 -5.48 -7.60
N GLU A 31 -6.02 -4.87 -8.56
CA GLU A 31 -6.11 -5.35 -9.94
C GLU A 31 -4.69 -5.59 -10.53
N PRO A 32 -4.46 -6.75 -11.17
CA PRO A 32 -3.15 -7.06 -11.76
C PRO A 32 -2.71 -6.00 -12.75
N GLY A 33 -1.45 -5.57 -12.66
CA GLY A 33 -0.86 -4.58 -13.57
C GLY A 33 -1.01 -3.12 -13.11
N LEU A 34 -1.73 -2.84 -12.02
CA LEU A 34 -1.75 -1.51 -11.40
C LEU A 34 -0.53 -1.24 -10.50
N MET A 35 0.31 -2.26 -10.27
CA MET A 35 1.53 -2.15 -9.47
C MET A 35 2.73 -2.76 -10.21
N GLU A 36 3.87 -2.07 -10.12
CA GLU A 36 5.18 -2.56 -10.52
C GLU A 36 6.07 -2.69 -9.28
N GLY A 37 6.88 -3.74 -9.23
CA GLY A 37 7.98 -3.87 -8.28
C GLY A 37 9.32 -3.94 -9.03
N TYR A 38 10.36 -3.33 -8.47
CA TYR A 38 11.72 -3.35 -9.00
C TYR A 38 12.74 -3.57 -7.89
N PRO A 39 13.92 -4.16 -8.20
CA PRO A 39 14.96 -4.36 -7.20
C PRO A 39 15.56 -3.02 -6.73
N VAL A 40 15.81 -2.91 -5.43
CA VAL A 40 16.49 -1.77 -4.79
C VAL A 40 17.75 -2.26 -4.07
N GLY A 41 18.62 -1.31 -3.69
CA GLY A 41 19.85 -1.62 -2.96
C GLY A 41 19.61 -2.08 -1.51
N LEU A 42 20.64 -2.65 -0.89
CA LEU A 42 20.57 -3.13 0.50
C LEU A 42 20.53 -2.02 1.56
N ALA A 43 20.69 -0.75 1.16
CA ALA A 43 20.66 0.40 2.05
C ALA A 43 19.35 0.46 2.87
N VAL A 44 18.22 0.12 2.23
CA VAL A 44 16.88 0.10 2.83
C VAL A 44 16.75 -0.84 4.04
N ASN A 45 17.64 -1.83 4.18
CA ASN A 45 17.63 -2.76 5.32
C ASN A 45 18.13 -2.12 6.62
N ARG A 46 18.71 -0.91 6.58
CA ARG A 46 19.24 -0.20 7.74
C ARG A 46 18.29 0.94 8.12
N PRO A 47 17.51 0.83 9.22
CA PRO A 47 16.52 1.86 9.58
C PRO A 47 17.09 3.25 9.87
N SER A 48 18.41 3.36 10.11
CA SER A 48 19.08 4.64 10.30
C SER A 48 19.43 5.35 8.98
N VAL A 49 19.15 4.73 7.83
CA VAL A 49 19.37 5.30 6.50
C VAL A 49 18.01 5.71 5.94
N ASP A 50 17.82 7.01 5.74
CA ASP A 50 16.58 7.63 5.24
C ASP A 50 16.91 8.60 4.10
N GLY A 51 17.44 8.04 3.02
CA GLY A 51 17.89 8.77 1.84
C GLY A 51 17.29 8.20 0.55
N PRO A 52 17.46 8.90 -0.59
CA PRO A 52 16.90 8.46 -1.87
C PRO A 52 17.39 7.07 -2.30
N GLU A 53 18.59 6.66 -1.89
CA GLU A 53 19.17 5.35 -2.18
C GLU A 53 18.32 4.16 -1.69
N CYS A 54 17.38 4.39 -0.77
CA CYS A 54 16.46 3.36 -0.26
C CYS A 54 15.42 2.93 -1.31
N VAL A 55 15.14 3.76 -2.32
CA VAL A 55 14.13 3.50 -3.36
C VAL A 55 14.70 3.60 -4.78
N GLU A 56 15.99 3.86 -4.93
CA GLU A 56 16.64 3.85 -6.25
C GLU A 56 16.74 2.42 -6.80
N ARG A 57 16.55 2.28 -8.12
CA ARG A 57 16.71 1.00 -8.85
C ARG A 57 18.18 0.53 -8.74
N ALA A 58 18.38 -0.72 -8.33
CA ALA A 58 19.70 -1.37 -8.25
C ALA A 58 20.14 -1.98 -9.59
#